data_AF-A0A967LFL8-F1
#
_entry.id   AF-A0A967LFL8-F1
#
_cell.length_a   1.000
_cell.length_b   1.000
_cell.length_c   1.000
_cell.angle_alpha   90.00
_cell.angle_beta   90.00
_cell.angle_gamma   90.00
#
_symmetry.space_group_name_H-M   'P 1'
#
loop_
_entity.id
_entity.type
_entity.pdbx_description
1 polymer ?
#
loop_
_entity_poly.entity_id
_entity_poly.type
_entity_poly.pdbx_seq_one_letter_code
_entity_poly.pdbx_strand_id
1 'polypeptide(L)' 'VIKPAREGSTIGITIARDKTQLEQGLDEALQHDDLVLIEDYIQGDEVTVSVLNGDALPIIKIVPKSGF' A
#
# COMPACT_ATOMS: atom_id res chain seq x y z
N VAL A 1 0.48 -6.55 3.93
CA VAL A 1 -0.08 -5.20 3.75
C VAL A 1 -1.59 -5.33 3.84
N ILE A 2 -2.24 -4.53 4.67
CA ILE A 2 -3.71 -4.45 4.74
C ILE A 2 -4.10 -3.08 4.17
N LYS A 3 -5.04 -3.06 3.22
CA LYS A 3 -5.50 -1.82 2.58
C LYS A 3 -6.98 -1.88 2.19
N PRO A 4 -7.70 -0.75 2.20
CA PRO A 4 -9.03 -0.66 1.60
C PRO A 4 -8.94 -0.92 0.08
N ALA A 5 -9.95 -1.56 -0.52
CA ALA A 5 -9.88 -1.98 -1.92
C ALA A 5 -10.00 -0.83 -2.92
N ARG A 6 -10.68 0.27 -2.55
CA ARG A 6 -11.07 1.36 -3.47
C ARG A 6 -10.46 2.73 -3.12
N GLU A 7 -9.56 2.78 -2.14
CA GLU A 7 -8.91 4.01 -1.73
C GLU A 7 -7.51 4.19 -2.33
N GLY A 8 -7.01 5.43 -2.28
CA GLY A 8 -5.64 5.73 -2.67
C GLY A 8 -4.62 5.07 -1.73
N SER A 9 -3.38 4.87 -2.22
CA SER A 9 -2.29 4.10 -1.58
C SER A 9 -1.74 4.65 -0.24
N THR A 10 -2.53 5.40 0.52
CA THR A 10 -2.10 6.05 1.77
C THR A 10 -3.20 6.03 2.85
N ILE A 11 -4.48 5.94 2.48
CA ILE A 11 -5.58 5.97 3.44
C ILE A 11 -5.87 4.54 3.91
N GLY A 12 -5.89 4.32 5.23
CA GLY A 12 -6.21 3.03 5.85
C GLY A 12 -5.19 1.92 5.60
N ILE A 13 -3.97 2.24 5.14
CA ILE A 13 -2.94 1.24 4.86
C ILE A 13 -2.13 0.94 6.12
N THR A 14 -2.01 -0.34 6.44
CA THR A 14 -1.17 -0.83 7.52
C THR A 14 -0.34 -2.02 7.08
N ILE A 15 0.76 -2.27 7.77
CA ILE A 15 1.58 -3.47 7.54
C ILE A 15 1.76 -4.18 8.85
N ALA A 16 1.06 -5.31 8.94
CA ALA A 16 1.16 -6.22 10.04
C ALA A 16 2.42 -7.09 9.94
N ARG A 17 3.09 -7.25 11.08
CA ARG A 17 4.19 -8.19 11.31
C ARG A 17 3.78 -9.36 12.21
N ASP A 18 2.61 -9.26 12.84
CA ASP A 18 2.01 -10.28 13.68
C ASP A 18 0.49 -10.27 13.59
N LYS A 19 -0.15 -11.23 14.27
CA LYS A 19 -1.60 -11.41 14.25
C LYS A 19 -2.35 -10.21 14.88
N THR A 20 -1.83 -9.65 15.97
CA THR A 20 -2.46 -8.52 16.65
C THR A 20 -2.50 -7.30 15.73
N GLN A 21 -1.39 -7.03 15.04
CA GLN A 21 -1.31 -5.94 14.06
C GLN A 21 -2.19 -6.19 12.84
N LEU A 22 -2.40 -7.46 12.46
CA LEU A 22 -3.32 -7.81 11.38
C LEU A 22 -4.78 -7.48 11.75
N GLU A 23 -5.20 -7.84 12.97
CA GLU A 23 -6.54 -7.52 13.48
C GLU A 23 -6.76 -6.00 13.55
N GLN A 24 -5.80 -5.26 14.11
CA GLN A 24 -5.86 -3.79 14.16
C GLN A 24 -5.89 -3.15 12.77
N GLY A 25 -5.08 -3.66 11.84
CA GLY A 25 -5.03 -3.16 10.47
C GLY A 25 -6.31 -3.42 9.69
N LEU A 26 -6.98 -4.54 9.98
CA LEU A 26 -8.28 -4.86 9.39
C LEU A 26 -9.37 -3.91 9.92
N ASP A 27 -9.41 -3.67 11.23
CA ASP A 27 -10.35 -2.72 11.84
C ASP A 27 -10.19 -1.32 11.27
N GLU A 28 -8.94 -0.87 11.05
CA GLU A 28 -8.64 0.42 10.42
C GLU A 28 -9.12 0.45 8.97
N ALA A 29 -8.76 -0.53 8.16
CA ALA A 29 -9.12 -0.56 6.74
C ALA A 29 -10.65 -0.61 6.52
N LEU A 30 -11.39 -1.31 7.40
CA LEU A 30 -12.84 -1.41 7.36
C LEU A 30 -13.57 -0.10 7.70
N GLN A 31 -12.88 0.89 8.28
CA GLN A 31 -13.46 2.24 8.45
C GLN A 31 -13.54 3.00 7.12
N HIS A 32 -12.74 2.61 6.13
CA HIS A 32 -12.62 3.33 4.85
C HIS A 32 -13.28 2.58 3.69
N ASP A 33 -13.41 1.25 3.76
CA ASP A 33 -14.02 0.42 2.72
C ASP A 33 -14.65 -0.86 3.31
N ASP A 34 -15.80 -1.31 2.79
CA ASP A 34 -16.41 -2.59 3.15
C ASP A 34 -15.71 -3.81 2.53
N LEU A 35 -14.79 -3.58 1.59
CA LEU A 35 -13.91 -4.58 0.99
C LEU A 35 -12.44 -4.26 1.32
N VAL A 36 -11.75 -5.21 1.94
CA VAL A 36 -10.35 -5.09 2.34
C VAL A 36 -9.48 -6.10 1.60
N LEU A 37 -8.30 -5.65 1.17
CA LEU A 37 -7.27 -6.48 0.58
C LEU A 37 -6.16 -6.76 1.59
N ILE A 38 -5.76 -8.02 1.68
CA ILE A 38 -4.60 -8.47 2.46
C ILE A 38 -3.61 -9.08 1.48
N GLU A 39 -2.44 -8.47 1.37
CA GLU A 39 -1.41 -8.83 0.41
C GLU A 39 -0.09 -9.14 1.12
N ASP A 40 0.74 -9.97 0.50
CA ASP A 40 2.10 -10.21 0.98
C ASP A 40 2.91 -8.91 0.96
N TYR A 41 3.70 -8.70 2.02
CA TYR A 41 4.65 -7.60 2.05
C TYR A 41 5.85 -7.95 1.17
N ILE A 42 6.09 -7.17 0.13
CA ILE A 42 7.27 -7.31 -0.72
C ILE A 42 8.37 -6.39 -0.21
N GLN A 43 9.47 -6.98 0.26
CA GLN A 43 10.65 -6.22 0.66
C GLN A 43 11.48 -5.86 -0.57
N GLY A 44 11.69 -4.57 -0.84
CA GLY A 44 12.48 -4.11 -1.97
C GLY A 44 12.44 -2.60 -2.14
N ASP A 45 12.93 -2.14 -3.29
CA ASP A 45 12.84 -0.74 -3.69
C ASP A 45 11.44 -0.42 -4.23
N GLU A 46 10.82 0.64 -3.73
CA GLU A 46 9.60 1.19 -4.32
C GLU A 46 9.95 2.04 -5.54
N VAL A 47 9.33 1.73 -6.68
CA VAL A 47 9.53 2.43 -7.94
C VAL A 47 8.19 2.72 -8.61
N THR A 48 8.12 3.83 -9.32
CA THR A 48 6.97 4.18 -10.16
C THR A 48 7.44 4.59 -11.56
N VAL A 49 6.60 4.32 -12.55
CA VAL A 49 6.86 4.61 -13.96
C VAL A 49 5.61 5.24 -14.55
N SER A 50 5.70 6.51 -14.93
CA SER A 50 4.62 7.19 -15.63
C SER A 50 4.52 6.68 -17.06
N VAL A 51 3.30 6.52 -17.57
CA VAL A 51 3.04 6.18 -18.98
C VAL A 51 2.28 7.33 -19.62
N LEU A 52 2.78 7.82 -20.77
CA LEU A 52 2.17 8.92 -21.51
C LEU A 52 2.06 8.52 -22.98
N ASN A 53 0.84 8.54 -23.54
CA ASN A 53 0.57 8.14 -24.93
C ASN A 53 1.08 6.73 -25.30
N GLY A 54 1.10 5.81 -24.33
CA GLY A 54 1.60 4.44 -24.51
C GLY A 54 3.10 4.28 -24.28
N ASP A 55 3.85 5.38 -24.11
CA ASP A 55 5.29 5.34 -23.85
C ASP A 55 5.58 5.37 -22.35
N ALA A 56 6.46 4.49 -21.91
CA ALA A 56 7.00 4.51 -20.56
C ALA A 56 8.02 5.65 -20.41
N LEU A 57 7.80 6.52 -19.43
CA LEU A 57 8.72 7.58 -19.05
C LEU A 57 9.81 7.06 -18.09
N PRO A 58 10.84 7.86 -17.75
CA PRO A 58 11.89 7.43 -16.84
C PRO A 58 11.36 6.93 -15.48
N ILE A 59 12.01 5.88 -14.97
CA ILE A 59 11.69 5.27 -13.67
C ILE A 59 12.08 6.23 -12.56
N ILE A 60 11.19 6.37 -11.57
CA ILE A 60 11.44 7.13 -10.34
C ILE A 60 11.48 6.15 -9.18
N LYS A 61 12.57 6.17 -8.42
CA LYS A 61 12.67 5.47 -7.13
C LYS A 61 12.07 6.35 -6.03
N ILE A 62 11.15 5.78 -5.25
CA ILE A 62 10.55 6.43 -4.11
C ILE A 62 11.37 6.06 -2.88
N VAL A 63 11.85 7.07 -2.14
CA VAL A 63 12.67 6.90 -0.93
C VAL A 63 12.03 7.70 0.20
N PRO A 64 11.15 7.06 1.00
CA PRO A 64 10.49 7.72 2.12
C PRO A 64 11.48 8.03 3.25
N LYS A 65 11.24 9.13 3.97
CA LYS A 65 12.11 9.58 5.08
C LYS A 65 11.92 8.74 6.35
N SER A 66 10.73 8.19 6.56
CA SER A 66 10.36 7.39 7.73
C SER A 66 9.02 6.68 7.48
N GLY A 67 8.85 5.50 8.05
CA GLY A 67 7.66 4.66 7.83
C GLY A 67 7.95 3.54 6.84
N PHE A 68 6.92 3.13 6.10
CA PHE A 68 7.12 2.44 4.83
C PHE A 68 7.74 3.38 3.83
#